data_AF-A0A2K3LFF0-F1
#
_entry.id   AF-A0A2K3LFF0-F1
#
_cell.length_a   1.000
_cell.length_b   1.000
_cell.length_c   1.000
_cell.angle_alpha   90.00
_cell.angle_beta   90.00
_cell.angle_gamma   90.00
#
_symmetry.space_group_name_H-M   'P 1'
#
loop_
_entity.id
_entity.type
_entity.pdbx_description
1 polymer ?
#
loop_
_entity_poly.entity_id
_entity_poly.type
_entity_poly.pdbx_seq_one_letter_code
_entity_poly.pdbx_strand_id
1 'polypeptide(L)'
;MTDTTDDIAEEISFQSFDDDCRLLGNLLNDILHREVGTTFVDKLERIRVLAQSACNMRQAGIVNMAELLEKQLASELSKMTLQEAFTLARAFSHYLTMMGIAETHHRVRKGGNMAQISKSCDDVFNQLVQGGVSPDDLYNTVCKQEVEIVLTAHPTQINRRTLQYKHIRIAHLLDYNDRPDLSPEDREMLIEDLVLLLSCIFTRGLSV
;
A
#
# COMPACT_ATOMS: atom_id res chain seq x y z
N MET A 1 19.29 -17.29 21.47
CA MET A 1 20.16 -16.22 20.90
C MET A 1 19.75 -15.86 19.47
N THR A 2 18.48 -16.05 19.09
CA THR A 2 17.91 -15.69 17.78
C THR A 2 17.11 -14.38 17.79
N ASP A 3 16.83 -13.83 18.97
CA ASP A 3 15.99 -12.63 19.17
C ASP A 3 16.55 -11.39 18.44
N THR A 4 17.84 -11.10 18.62
CA THR A 4 18.43 -9.83 18.17
C THR A 4 18.61 -9.75 16.65
N THR A 5 18.71 -10.90 15.96
CA THR A 5 18.88 -10.93 14.49
C THR A 5 17.53 -10.86 13.79
N ASP A 6 16.49 -11.47 14.36
CA ASP A 6 15.12 -11.35 13.87
C ASP A 6 14.59 -9.92 14.09
N ASP A 7 14.88 -9.29 15.23
CA ASP A 7 14.50 -7.89 15.50
C ASP A 7 15.14 -6.91 14.50
N ILE A 8 16.44 -7.07 14.20
CA ILE A 8 17.16 -6.23 13.23
C ILE A 8 16.63 -6.48 11.80
N ALA A 9 16.30 -7.73 11.46
CA ALA A 9 15.74 -8.06 10.16
C ALA A 9 14.32 -7.49 9.98
N GLU A 10 13.50 -7.49 11.03
CA GLU A 10 12.18 -6.85 11.02
C GLU A 10 12.29 -5.31 10.93
N GLU A 11 13.23 -4.69 11.63
CA GLU A 11 13.47 -3.25 11.60
C GLU A 11 13.94 -2.78 10.21
N ILE A 12 14.90 -3.48 9.59
CA ILE A 12 15.35 -3.22 8.20
C ILE A 12 14.20 -3.46 7.20
N SER A 13 13.38 -4.48 7.44
CA SER A 13 12.22 -4.78 6.60
C SER A 13 11.22 -3.62 6.65
N PHE A 14 10.90 -3.11 7.83
CA PHE A 14 9.96 -2.00 7.99
C PHE A 14 10.50 -0.68 7.40
N GLN A 15 11.80 -0.42 7.50
CA GLN A 15 12.42 0.75 6.88
C GLN A 15 12.18 0.79 5.37
N SER A 16 12.27 -0.37 4.70
CA SER A 16 12.06 -0.47 3.26
C SER A 16 10.60 -0.18 2.84
N PHE A 17 9.63 -0.40 3.72
CA PHE A 17 8.23 -0.02 3.51
C PHE A 17 8.03 1.49 3.69
N ASP A 18 8.64 2.06 4.72
CA ASP A 18 8.59 3.50 4.97
C ASP A 18 9.23 4.31 3.83
N ASP A 19 10.32 3.79 3.25
CA ASP A 19 11.00 4.40 2.11
C ASP A 19 10.11 4.39 0.86
N ASP A 20 9.44 3.27 0.56
CA ASP A 20 8.46 3.18 -0.54
C ASP A 20 7.28 4.13 -0.33
N CYS A 21 6.74 4.18 0.90
CA CYS A 21 5.67 5.11 1.26
C CYS A 21 6.10 6.57 1.10
N ARG A 22 7.33 6.91 1.51
CA ARG A 22 7.89 8.26 1.40
C ARG A 22 8.11 8.63 -0.06
N LEU A 23 8.64 7.73 -0.88
CA LEU A 23 8.84 7.93 -2.31
C LEU A 23 7.51 8.26 -3.00
N LEU A 24 6.52 7.36 -2.89
CA LEU A 24 5.22 7.57 -3.53
C LEU A 24 4.48 8.79 -2.97
N GLY A 25 4.58 9.02 -1.66
CA GLY A 25 3.98 10.16 -0.98
C GLY A 25 4.54 11.50 -1.46
N ASN A 26 5.87 11.60 -1.60
CA ASN A 26 6.53 12.80 -2.10
C ASN A 26 6.16 13.09 -3.55
N LEU A 27 6.22 12.07 -4.42
CA LEU A 27 5.85 12.23 -5.83
C LEU A 27 4.38 12.64 -5.98
N LEU A 28 3.47 12.05 -5.21
CA LEU A 28 2.07 12.44 -5.22
C LEU A 28 1.88 13.87 -4.71
N ASN A 29 2.62 14.28 -3.68
CA ASN A 29 2.55 15.64 -3.16
C ASN A 29 3.01 16.68 -4.20
N ASP A 30 4.10 16.40 -4.92
CA ASP A 30 4.60 17.25 -6.00
C ASP A 30 3.56 17.39 -7.13
N ILE A 31 2.87 16.29 -7.47
CA ILE A 31 1.79 16.30 -8.45
C ILE A 31 0.60 17.13 -7.95
N LEU A 32 0.20 16.97 -6.69
CA LEU A 32 -0.87 17.79 -6.10
C LEU A 32 -0.53 19.27 -6.13
N HIS A 33 0.71 19.64 -5.78
CA HIS A 33 1.15 21.04 -5.87
C HIS A 33 1.01 21.62 -7.28
N ARG A 34 1.30 20.81 -8.32
CA ARG A 34 1.17 21.22 -9.73
C ARG A 34 -0.28 21.31 -10.19
N GLU A 35 -1.12 20.36 -9.79
CA GLU A 35 -2.47 20.20 -10.33
C GLU A 35 -3.53 21.04 -9.60
N VAL A 36 -3.43 21.17 -8.27
CA VAL A 36 -4.44 21.86 -7.44
C VAL A 36 -3.90 23.08 -6.69
N GLY A 37 -2.59 23.31 -6.76
CA GLY A 37 -1.92 24.48 -6.19
C GLY A 37 -1.58 24.35 -4.70
N THR A 38 -0.63 25.18 -4.25
CA THR A 38 -0.09 25.16 -2.88
C THR A 38 -1.15 25.42 -1.82
N THR A 39 -2.03 26.39 -2.02
CA THR A 39 -3.09 26.75 -1.06
C THR A 39 -4.01 25.57 -0.74
N PHE A 40 -4.34 24.74 -1.74
CA PHE A 40 -5.17 23.57 -1.52
C PHE A 40 -4.40 22.46 -0.81
N VAL A 41 -3.13 22.24 -1.17
CA VAL A 41 -2.27 21.25 -0.51
C VAL A 41 -2.07 21.59 0.96
N ASP A 42 -1.85 22.86 1.31
CA ASP A 42 -1.74 23.31 2.70
C ASP A 42 -3.02 23.02 3.49
N LYS A 43 -4.19 23.19 2.86
CA LYS A 43 -5.50 22.87 3.44
C LYS A 43 -5.68 21.36 3.63
N LEU A 44 -5.27 20.56 2.65
CA LEU A 44 -5.28 19.10 2.74
C LEU A 44 -4.40 18.61 3.90
N GLU A 45 -3.18 19.15 4.00
CA GLU A 45 -2.24 18.76 5.05
C GLU A 45 -2.74 19.17 6.44
N ARG A 46 -3.34 20.36 6.56
CA ARG A 46 -4.02 20.79 7.79
C ARG A 46 -5.13 19.82 8.20
N ILE A 47 -5.96 19.36 7.26
CA ILE A 47 -7.01 18.38 7.51
C ILE A 47 -6.41 17.04 7.96
N ARG A 48 -5.34 16.57 7.30
CA ARG A 48 -4.63 15.35 7.66
C ARG A 48 -4.09 15.40 9.09
N VAL A 49 -3.39 16.49 9.44
CA VAL A 49 -2.80 16.68 10.77
C VAL A 49 -3.86 16.76 11.86
N LEU A 50 -4.99 17.44 11.61
CA LEU A 50 -6.11 17.50 12.56
C LEU A 50 -6.71 16.11 12.80
N ALA A 51 -6.99 15.36 11.73
CA ALA A 51 -7.53 14.01 11.82
C ALA A 51 -6.56 13.06 12.55
N GLN A 52 -5.28 13.07 12.19
CA GLN A 52 -4.26 12.24 12.83
C GLN A 52 -4.11 12.58 14.32
N SER A 53 -4.09 13.87 14.65
CA SER A 53 -3.95 14.34 16.03
C SER A 53 -5.16 13.97 16.86
N ALA A 54 -6.39 14.08 16.33
CA ALA A 54 -7.60 13.63 17.00
C ALA A 54 -7.56 12.13 17.31
N CYS A 55 -7.18 11.30 16.33
CA CYS A 55 -7.01 9.86 16.51
C CYS A 55 -5.96 9.54 17.59
N ASN A 56 -4.78 10.16 17.54
CA ASN A 56 -3.70 9.95 18.50
C ASN A 56 -4.13 10.34 19.92
N MET A 57 -4.80 11.48 20.09
CA MET A 57 -5.30 11.92 21.40
C MET A 57 -6.34 10.96 21.97
N ARG A 58 -7.22 10.43 21.12
CA ARG A 58 -8.23 9.44 21.53
C ARG A 58 -7.59 8.12 21.93
N GLN A 59 -6.59 7.64 21.18
CA GLN A 59 -5.80 6.45 21.55
C GLN A 59 -5.04 6.65 22.86
N ALA A 60 -4.54 7.85 23.12
CA ALA A 60 -3.86 8.20 24.37
C ALA A 60 -4.83 8.44 25.56
N GLY A 61 -6.15 8.28 25.37
CA GLY A 61 -7.15 8.49 26.41
C GLY A 61 -7.45 9.97 26.73
N ILE A 62 -6.92 10.93 25.97
CA ILE A 62 -7.12 12.37 26.15
C ILE A 62 -8.40 12.81 25.41
N VAL A 63 -9.55 12.33 25.91
CA VAL A 63 -10.85 12.45 25.24
C VAL A 63 -11.25 13.89 24.92
N ASN A 64 -11.10 14.81 25.89
CA ASN A 64 -11.51 16.21 25.71
C ASN A 64 -10.74 16.92 24.58
N MET A 65 -9.44 16.64 24.43
CA MET A 65 -8.64 17.22 23.34
C MET A 65 -8.99 16.59 22.00
N ALA A 66 -9.23 15.28 21.96
CA ALA A 66 -9.70 14.60 20.76
C ALA A 66 -11.02 15.22 20.25
N GLU A 67 -12.00 15.44 21.13
CA GLU A 67 -13.28 16.05 20.76
C GLU A 67 -13.13 17.50 20.26
N LEU A 68 -12.21 18.27 20.84
CA LEU A 68 -11.93 19.63 20.37
C LEU A 68 -11.38 19.60 18.94
N LEU A 69 -10.41 18.72 18.67
CA LEU A 69 -9.82 18.54 17.34
C LEU A 69 -10.84 18.01 16.32
N GLU A 70 -11.71 17.07 16.72
CA GLU A 70 -12.81 16.56 15.89
C GLU A 70 -13.80 17.68 15.53
N LYS A 71 -14.16 18.55 16.48
CA LYS A 71 -15.00 19.74 16.22
C LYS A 71 -14.32 20.74 15.29
N GLN A 72 -13.01 20.96 15.46
CA GLN A 72 -12.25 21.83 14.56
C GLN A 72 -12.20 21.26 13.15
N LEU A 73 -11.93 19.97 13.00
CA LEU A 73 -11.96 19.25 11.72
C LEU A 73 -13.34 19.36 11.05
N ALA A 74 -14.42 19.10 11.79
CA ALA A 74 -15.78 19.23 11.28
C ALA A 74 -16.09 20.65 10.79
N SER A 75 -15.63 21.67 11.54
CA SER A 75 -15.75 23.08 11.13
C SER A 75 -14.98 23.37 9.83
N GLU A 76 -13.74 22.90 9.68
CA GLU A 76 -12.96 23.08 8.44
C GLU A 76 -13.66 22.42 7.25
N LEU A 77 -14.12 21.18 7.40
CA LEU A 77 -14.83 20.45 6.35
C LEU A 77 -16.15 21.13 5.97
N SER A 78 -16.91 21.65 6.95
CA SER A 78 -18.19 22.34 6.70
C SER A 78 -18.06 23.63 5.88
N LYS A 79 -16.87 24.25 5.86
CA LYS A 79 -16.58 25.46 5.10
C LYS A 79 -16.11 25.17 3.68
N MET A 80 -15.89 23.90 3.33
CA MET A 80 -15.43 23.52 1.99
C MET A 80 -16.56 23.61 0.99
N THR A 81 -16.24 24.11 -0.20
CA THR A 81 -17.13 23.98 -1.35
C THR A 81 -17.22 22.52 -1.77
N LEU A 82 -18.27 22.16 -2.50
CA LEU A 82 -18.42 20.79 -3.04
C LEU A 82 -17.22 20.38 -3.92
N GLN A 83 -16.67 21.32 -4.70
CA GLN A 83 -15.50 21.08 -5.55
C GLN A 83 -14.25 20.80 -4.71
N GLU A 84 -14.02 21.58 -3.64
CA GLU A 84 -12.89 21.33 -2.74
C GLU A 84 -13.05 19.99 -2.01
N ALA A 85 -14.25 19.65 -1.55
CA ALA A 85 -14.51 18.38 -0.88
C ALA A 85 -14.28 17.19 -1.81
N PHE A 86 -14.69 17.30 -3.08
CA PHE A 86 -14.44 16.28 -4.10
C PHE A 86 -12.93 16.09 -4.36
N THR A 87 -12.20 17.18 -4.55
CA THR A 87 -10.74 17.15 -4.75
C THR A 87 -10.02 16.57 -3.54
N LEU A 88 -10.48 16.89 -2.32
CA LEU A 88 -9.93 16.36 -1.07
C LEU A 88 -10.13 14.85 -0.98
N ALA A 89 -11.36 14.37 -1.21
CA ALA A 89 -11.69 12.95 -1.20
C ALA A 89 -10.88 12.18 -2.25
N ARG A 90 -10.71 12.76 -3.43
CA ARG A 90 -9.87 12.20 -4.50
C ARG A 90 -8.41 12.08 -4.08
N ALA A 91 -7.83 13.14 -3.53
CA ALA A 91 -6.44 13.15 -3.09
C ALA A 91 -6.20 12.08 -2.00
N PHE A 92 -7.04 12.01 -0.96
CA PHE A 92 -6.94 10.96 0.06
C PHE A 92 -7.14 9.56 -0.49
N SER A 93 -8.06 9.36 -1.44
CA SER A 93 -8.24 8.06 -2.11
C SER A 93 -6.97 7.62 -2.83
N HIS A 94 -6.28 8.54 -3.51
CA HIS A 94 -5.01 8.26 -4.16
C HIS A 94 -3.88 7.99 -3.15
N TYR A 95 -3.79 8.76 -2.06
CA TYR A 95 -2.84 8.46 -0.97
C TYR A 95 -3.03 7.05 -0.41
N LEU A 96 -4.27 6.67 -0.09
CA LEU A 96 -4.60 5.33 0.40
C LEU A 96 -4.25 4.24 -0.61
N THR A 97 -4.49 4.51 -1.90
CA THR A 97 -4.13 3.58 -2.97
C THR A 97 -2.62 3.40 -3.07
N MET A 98 -1.85 4.49 -2.98
CA MET A 98 -0.38 4.42 -3.01
C MET A 98 0.18 3.66 -1.81
N MET A 99 -0.37 3.92 -0.62
CA MET A 99 -0.01 3.18 0.59
C MET A 99 -0.33 1.69 0.44
N GLY A 100 -1.51 1.34 -0.11
CA GLY A 100 -1.87 -0.05 -0.37
C GLY A 100 -0.98 -0.74 -1.41
N ILE A 101 -0.47 0.00 -2.40
CA ILE A 101 0.54 -0.52 -3.35
C ILE A 101 1.87 -0.77 -2.65
N ALA A 102 2.37 0.20 -1.88
CA ALA A 102 3.60 0.04 -1.09
C ALA A 102 3.49 -1.12 -0.09
N GLU A 103 2.35 -1.26 0.59
CA GLU A 103 2.10 -2.36 1.52
C GLU A 103 2.07 -3.71 0.81
N THR A 104 1.38 -3.80 -0.33
CA THR A 104 1.34 -5.04 -1.12
C THR A 104 2.73 -5.39 -1.67
N HIS A 105 3.48 -4.39 -2.12
CA HIS A 105 4.86 -4.55 -2.56
C HIS A 105 5.74 -5.07 -1.42
N HIS A 106 5.71 -4.41 -0.27
CA HIS A 106 6.45 -4.82 0.92
C HIS A 106 6.04 -6.23 1.39
N ARG A 107 4.75 -6.57 1.35
CA ARG A 107 4.27 -7.92 1.68
C ARG A 107 4.79 -8.97 0.69
N VAL A 108 4.90 -8.65 -0.60
CA VAL A 108 5.52 -9.54 -1.59
C VAL A 108 7.04 -9.61 -1.38
N ARG A 109 7.71 -8.51 -1.03
CA ARG A 109 9.15 -8.48 -0.68
C ARG A 109 9.43 -9.37 0.55
N LYS A 110 8.65 -9.22 1.63
CA LYS A 110 8.71 -10.07 2.84
C LYS A 110 8.32 -11.50 2.51
N GLY A 111 7.24 -11.69 1.74
CA GLY A 111 6.72 -12.98 1.31
C GLY A 111 7.60 -13.71 0.29
N GLY A 112 8.48 -13.04 -0.46
CA GLY A 112 9.50 -13.68 -1.29
C GLY A 112 10.60 -14.30 -0.44
N ASN A 113 10.98 -13.61 0.65
CA ASN A 113 11.87 -14.16 1.68
C ASN A 113 11.17 -15.19 2.58
N MET A 114 9.85 -15.05 2.82
CA MET A 114 9.07 -15.94 3.66
C MET A 114 8.40 -17.07 2.88
N ALA A 115 8.33 -17.06 1.55
CA ALA A 115 7.87 -18.21 0.76
C ALA A 115 8.87 -19.36 0.80
N GLN A 116 10.13 -19.05 1.15
CA GLN A 116 11.13 -20.04 1.58
C GLN A 116 10.87 -20.58 3.00
N ILE A 117 10.03 -19.92 3.81
CA ILE A 117 9.78 -20.26 5.24
C ILE A 117 8.31 -20.67 5.51
N SER A 118 7.36 -20.28 4.64
CA SER A 118 6.00 -20.75 4.64
C SER A 118 6.07 -22.17 4.13
N LYS A 119 6.05 -23.12 5.07
CA LYS A 119 6.08 -24.58 4.86
C LYS A 119 5.88 -24.92 3.38
N SER A 120 6.99 -25.09 2.66
CA SER A 120 6.94 -25.52 1.26
C SER A 120 6.00 -26.72 1.17
N CYS A 121 5.43 -27.00 0.00
CA CYS A 121 4.75 -28.29 -0.20
C CYS A 121 5.64 -29.43 0.31
N ASP A 122 6.96 -29.32 0.11
CA ASP A 122 7.95 -30.25 0.66
C ASP A 122 7.98 -30.31 2.20
N ASP A 123 7.95 -29.17 2.89
CA ASP A 123 7.93 -29.16 4.36
C ASP A 123 6.64 -29.77 4.92
N VAL A 124 5.50 -29.48 4.28
CA VAL A 124 4.21 -30.05 4.65
C VAL A 124 4.20 -31.56 4.39
N PHE A 125 4.68 -32.00 3.21
CA PHE A 125 4.78 -33.41 2.87
C PHE A 125 5.73 -34.17 3.82
N ASN A 126 6.88 -33.57 4.14
CA ASN A 126 7.82 -34.14 5.10
C ASN A 126 7.20 -34.27 6.50
N GLN A 127 6.46 -33.25 6.97
CA GLN A 127 5.74 -33.33 8.24
C GLN A 127 4.67 -34.43 8.24
N LEU A 128 3.95 -34.61 7.14
CA LEU A 128 2.91 -35.64 7.01
C LEU A 128 3.51 -37.04 7.00
N VAL A 129 4.62 -37.25 6.27
CA VAL A 129 5.34 -38.53 6.26
C VAL A 129 5.92 -38.84 7.64
N GLN A 130 6.55 -37.87 8.30
CA GLN A 130 7.03 -38.02 9.68
C GLN A 130 5.91 -38.27 10.69
N GLY A 131 4.71 -37.74 10.41
CA GLY A 131 3.48 -37.98 11.18
C GLY A 131 2.85 -39.36 10.94
N GLY A 132 3.43 -40.20 10.09
CA GLY A 132 2.99 -41.58 9.84
C GLY A 132 2.07 -41.76 8.63
N VAL A 133 1.90 -40.74 7.77
CA VAL A 133 1.19 -40.89 6.50
C VAL A 133 2.10 -41.62 5.49
N SER A 134 1.59 -42.67 4.86
CA SER A 134 2.32 -43.38 3.81
C SER A 134 2.57 -42.46 2.60
N PRO A 135 3.77 -42.48 2.00
CA PRO A 135 4.04 -41.75 0.76
C PRO A 135 3.06 -42.06 -0.38
N ASP A 136 2.62 -43.31 -0.50
CA ASP A 136 1.67 -43.73 -1.53
C ASP A 136 0.27 -43.14 -1.32
N ASP A 137 -0.17 -43.07 -0.06
CA ASP A 137 -1.47 -42.49 0.29
C ASP A 137 -1.46 -40.97 0.10
N LEU A 138 -0.34 -40.32 0.44
CA LEU A 138 -0.13 -38.89 0.20
C LEU A 138 -0.18 -38.58 -1.29
N TYR A 139 0.55 -39.33 -2.11
CA TYR A 139 0.55 -39.20 -3.57
C TYR A 139 -0.86 -39.33 -4.15
N ASN A 140 -1.56 -40.42 -3.79
CA ASN A 140 -2.91 -40.68 -4.28
C ASN A 140 -3.92 -39.60 -3.86
N THR A 141 -3.73 -38.99 -2.69
CA THR A 141 -4.60 -37.92 -2.18
C THR A 141 -4.36 -36.61 -2.92
N VAL A 142 -3.10 -36.22 -3.11
CA VAL A 142 -2.74 -35.00 -3.86
C VAL A 142 -3.19 -35.10 -5.32
N CYS A 143 -3.04 -36.26 -5.96
CA CYS A 143 -3.51 -36.47 -7.33
C CYS A 143 -5.04 -36.36 -7.50
N LYS A 144 -5.81 -36.51 -6.41
CA LYS A 144 -7.27 -36.37 -6.40
C LYS A 144 -7.74 -35.02 -5.87
N GLN A 145 -6.83 -34.16 -5.42
CA GLN A 145 -7.17 -32.87 -4.87
C GLN A 145 -7.55 -31.90 -5.99
N GLU A 146 -8.70 -31.27 -5.86
CA GLU A 146 -9.15 -30.21 -6.75
C GLU A 146 -9.24 -28.89 -5.98
N VAL A 147 -8.75 -27.82 -6.61
CA VAL A 147 -8.85 -26.46 -6.08
C VAL A 147 -9.52 -25.62 -7.16
N GLU A 148 -10.74 -25.17 -6.89
CA GLU A 148 -11.49 -24.29 -7.78
C GLU A 148 -11.46 -22.86 -7.25
N ILE A 149 -11.01 -21.92 -8.09
CA ILE A 149 -11.01 -20.49 -7.76
C ILE A 149 -12.24 -19.85 -8.40
N VAL A 150 -13.24 -19.56 -7.58
CA VAL A 150 -14.45 -18.85 -8.03
C VAL A 150 -14.27 -17.35 -7.81
N LEU A 151 -14.07 -16.63 -8.91
CA LEU A 151 -13.99 -15.16 -8.88
C LEU A 151 -15.40 -14.58 -8.77
N THR A 152 -15.71 -13.99 -7.62
CA THR A 152 -16.96 -13.25 -7.41
C THR A 152 -16.77 -11.78 -7.74
N ALA A 153 -17.80 -11.13 -8.28
CA ALA A 153 -17.77 -9.68 -8.45
C ALA A 153 -17.60 -8.99 -7.08
N HIS A 154 -16.68 -8.02 -7.00
CA HIS A 154 -16.55 -7.21 -5.79
C HIS A 154 -17.69 -6.17 -5.77
N PRO A 155 -18.53 -6.13 -4.72
CA PRO A 155 -19.80 -5.39 -4.73
C PRO A 155 -19.66 -3.87 -4.83
N THR A 156 -18.46 -3.32 -4.65
CA THR A 156 -18.22 -1.87 -4.55
C THR A 156 -17.06 -1.34 -5.39
N GLN A 157 -16.34 -2.18 -6.13
CA GLN A 157 -15.13 -1.76 -6.86
C GLN A 157 -15.28 -2.02 -8.36
N ILE A 158 -15.88 -1.07 -9.08
CA ILE A 158 -15.70 -0.97 -10.54
C ILE A 158 -14.36 -0.26 -10.78
N ASN A 159 -13.25 -0.90 -10.42
CA ASN A 159 -11.95 -0.42 -10.84
C ASN A 159 -11.82 -0.68 -12.34
N ARG A 160 -11.81 0.38 -13.15
CA ARG A 160 -11.55 0.26 -14.59
C ARG A 160 -10.25 -0.51 -14.77
N ARG A 161 -10.26 -1.54 -15.63
CA ARG A 161 -9.08 -2.38 -15.92
C ARG A 161 -7.81 -1.56 -16.20
N THR A 162 -7.97 -0.40 -16.83
CA THR A 162 -6.89 0.56 -17.12
C THR A 162 -6.23 1.15 -15.86
N LEU A 163 -7.00 1.42 -14.81
CA LEU A 163 -6.49 1.92 -13.54
C LEU A 163 -5.72 0.83 -12.79
N GLN A 164 -6.27 -0.39 -12.78
CA GLN A 164 -5.59 -1.55 -12.20
C GLN A 164 -4.23 -1.82 -12.87
N TYR A 165 -4.15 -1.72 -14.20
CA TYR A 165 -2.87 -1.83 -14.92
C TYR A 165 -1.85 -0.78 -14.48
N LYS A 166 -2.27 0.45 -14.21
CA LYS A 166 -1.37 1.50 -13.71
C LYS A 166 -0.87 1.19 -12.30
N HIS A 167 -1.72 0.67 -11.42
CA HIS A 167 -1.30 0.26 -10.08
C HIS A 167 -0.30 -0.91 -10.11
N ILE A 168 -0.54 -1.91 -10.96
CA ILE A 168 0.39 -3.02 -11.17
C ILE A 168 1.73 -2.49 -11.71
N ARG A 169 1.70 -1.54 -12.66
CA ARG A 169 2.92 -0.94 -13.19
C ARG A 169 3.71 -0.17 -12.13
N ILE A 170 3.04 0.56 -11.23
CA ILE A 170 3.72 1.22 -10.09
C ILE A 170 4.39 0.17 -9.20
N ALA A 171 3.71 -0.93 -8.87
CA ALA A 171 4.30 -2.01 -8.08
C ALA A 171 5.56 -2.61 -8.75
N HIS A 172 5.54 -2.80 -10.08
CA HIS A 172 6.72 -3.26 -10.82
C HIS A 172 7.87 -2.25 -10.83
N LEU A 173 7.57 -0.95 -10.79
CA LEU A 173 8.61 0.09 -10.70
C LEU A 173 9.23 0.14 -9.31
N LEU A 174 8.47 -0.16 -8.25
CA LEU A 174 9.04 -0.35 -6.91
C LEU A 174 9.97 -1.58 -6.87
N ASP A 175 9.56 -2.70 -7.48
CA ASP A 175 10.40 -3.91 -7.58
C ASP A 175 11.68 -3.64 -8.40
N TYR A 176 11.57 -2.84 -9.46
CA TYR A 176 12.75 -2.41 -10.23
C TYR A 176 13.66 -1.46 -9.43
N ASN A 177 13.10 -0.64 -8.54
CA ASN A 177 13.83 0.29 -7.68
C ASN A 177 14.65 -0.43 -6.59
N ASP A 178 14.29 -1.66 -6.24
CA ASP A 178 14.99 -2.49 -5.24
C ASP A 178 16.30 -3.07 -5.76
N ARG A 179 16.56 -2.99 -7.07
CA ARG A 179 17.76 -3.53 -7.68
C ARG A 179 19.01 -2.76 -7.21
N PRO A 180 20.00 -3.45 -6.62
CA PRO A 180 21.22 -2.80 -6.13
C PRO A 180 22.15 -2.35 -7.25
N ASP A 181 21.99 -2.91 -8.46
CA ASP A 181 22.78 -2.65 -9.65
C ASP A 181 22.16 -1.57 -10.58
N LEU A 182 21.15 -0.86 -10.10
CA LEU A 182 20.46 0.15 -10.88
C LEU A 182 21.36 1.37 -11.16
N SER A 183 21.54 1.71 -12.44
CA SER A 183 22.31 2.89 -12.84
C SER A 183 21.60 4.19 -12.44
N PRO A 184 22.32 5.32 -12.29
CA PRO A 184 21.69 6.61 -12.03
C PRO A 184 20.68 7.03 -13.12
N GLU A 185 20.99 6.71 -14.37
CA GLU A 185 20.14 7.01 -15.55
C GLU A 185 18.85 6.18 -15.51
N ASP A 186 18.95 4.88 -15.16
CA ASP A 186 17.78 4.02 -14.99
C ASP A 186 16.90 4.47 -13.82
N ARG A 187 17.52 4.96 -12.74
CA ARG A 187 16.79 5.52 -11.59
C ARG A 187 16.04 6.79 -11.98
N GLU A 188 16.64 7.66 -12.78
CA GLU A 188 15.96 8.87 -13.27
C GLU A 188 14.74 8.50 -14.15
N MET A 189 14.93 7.60 -15.13
CA MET A 189 13.83 7.11 -15.96
C MET A 189 12.71 6.45 -15.14
N LEU A 190 13.06 5.70 -14.10
CA LEU A 190 12.10 5.08 -13.18
C LEU A 190 11.23 6.14 -12.48
N ILE A 191 11.86 7.20 -11.98
CA ILE A 191 11.15 8.31 -11.33
C ILE A 191 10.25 9.04 -12.32
N GLU A 192 10.70 9.28 -13.55
CA GLU A 192 9.87 9.87 -14.61
C GLU A 192 8.63 9.01 -14.92
N ASP A 193 8.83 7.69 -15.05
CA ASP A 193 7.75 6.72 -15.27
C ASP A 193 6.73 6.74 -14.11
N LEU A 194 7.21 6.78 -12.86
CA LEU A 194 6.35 6.91 -11.68
C LEU A 194 5.55 8.22 -11.71
N VAL A 195 6.21 9.35 -11.97
CA VAL A 195 5.54 10.67 -12.05
C VAL A 195 4.48 10.67 -13.15
N LEU A 196 4.77 10.11 -14.32
CA LEU A 196 3.83 10.03 -15.43
C LEU A 196 2.60 9.20 -15.07
N LEU A 197 2.80 8.04 -14.44
CA LEU A 197 1.70 7.14 -14.04
C LEU A 197 0.83 7.78 -12.96
N LEU A 198 1.45 8.35 -11.93
CA LEU A 198 0.75 9.04 -10.84
C LEU A 198 -0.04 10.24 -11.36
N SER A 199 0.55 11.04 -12.24
CA SER A 199 -0.11 12.19 -12.88
C SER A 199 -1.30 11.72 -13.72
N CYS A 200 -1.16 10.63 -14.49
CA CYS A 200 -2.26 10.05 -15.24
C CYS A 200 -3.40 9.56 -14.35
N ILE A 201 -3.09 8.94 -13.20
CA ILE A 201 -4.09 8.47 -12.24
C ILE A 201 -4.82 9.69 -11.64
N PHE A 202 -4.07 10.71 -11.22
CA PHE A 202 -4.61 11.91 -10.60
C PHE A 202 -5.38 12.80 -11.57
N THR A 203 -5.10 12.79 -12.87
CA THR A 203 -5.86 13.61 -13.85
C THR A 203 -7.05 12.86 -14.42
N ARG A 204 -6.88 11.59 -14.84
CA ARG A 204 -7.88 10.83 -15.61
C ARG A 204 -8.73 9.84 -14.79
N GLY A 205 -8.48 9.72 -13.48
CA GLY A 205 -9.03 8.64 -12.64
C GLY A 205 -10.56 8.59 -12.46
N LEU A 206 -11.30 9.70 -12.57
CA LEU A 206 -12.73 9.74 -12.23
C LEU A 206 -13.53 10.70 -13.13
N SER A 207 -13.32 10.67 -14.45
CA SER A 207 -14.40 11.13 -15.35
C SER A 207 -15.52 10.09 -15.27
N VAL A 208 -16.53 10.41 -14.46
CA VAL A 208 -17.82 9.71 -14.33
C VAL A 208 -18.38 9.39 -15.70
#